data_AF-A0A523C4E0-F1
#
_entry.id   AF-A0A523C4E0-F1
#
_cell.length_a   1.000
_cell.length_b   1.000
_cell.length_c   1.000
_cell.angle_alpha   90.00
_cell.angle_beta   90.00
_cell.angle_gamma   90.00
#
_symmetry.space_group_name_H-M   'P 1'
#
loop_
_entity.id
_entity.type
_entity.pdbx_description
1 polymer ?
#
loop_
_entity_poly.entity_id
_entity_poly.type
_entity_poly.pdbx_seq_one_letter_code
_entity_poly.pdbx_strand_id
1 'polypeptide(L)' 'MQVTAPVGQVGDGISYRGAFEEVDLLTFYRPITKWQVEVHRPERIPELVGRAVHTACSGRPGAVLVSLPLDVQMATR' A
#
# COMPACT_ATOMS: atom_id res chain seq x y z
N MET A 1 6.34 -3.77 15.59
CA MET A 1 6.21 -4.06 14.15
C MET A 1 4.98 -3.32 13.67
N GLN A 2 5.16 -2.28 12.85
CA GLN A 2 4.06 -1.44 12.40
C GLN A 2 3.89 -1.64 10.90
N VAL A 3 2.86 -2.40 10.53
CA VAL A 3 2.33 -2.48 9.17
C VAL A 3 1.24 -1.43 9.12
N THR A 4 1.50 -0.31 8.45
CA THR A 4 0.47 0.72 8.25
C THR A 4 -0.14 0.46 6.89
N ALA A 5 -1.41 0.11 6.85
CA ALA A 5 -2.19 0.03 5.61
C ALA A 5 -3.10 1.27 5.55
N PRO A 6 -2.82 2.27 4.71
CA PRO A 6 -3.75 3.37 4.50
C PRO A 6 -5.01 2.80 3.85
N VAL A 7 -6.12 2.96 4.54
CA VAL A 7 -7.45 2.68 4.04
C VAL A 7 -7.92 3.93 3.28
N GLY A 8 -7.89 3.85 1.95
CA GLY A 8 -8.34 4.93 1.06
C GLY A 8 -7.20 5.50 0.23
N GLN A 9 -6.92 4.84 -0.89
CA GLN A 9 -6.30 5.49 -2.03
C GLN A 9 -7.36 5.61 -3.14
N VAL A 10 -7.26 6.69 -3.92
CA VAL A 10 -8.12 6.87 -5.10
C VAL A 10 -7.93 5.72 -6.08
N GLY A 11 -9.01 5.30 -6.75
CA GLY A 11 -8.94 4.20 -7.71
C GLY A 11 -8.17 4.58 -8.97
N ASP A 12 -7.59 3.60 -9.65
CA ASP A 12 -6.71 3.81 -10.82
C ASP A 12 -7.32 4.69 -11.92
N GLY A 13 -8.65 4.66 -12.07
CA GLY A 13 -9.37 5.47 -13.07
C GLY A 13 -9.37 6.99 -12.80
N ILE A 14 -9.09 7.40 -11.57
CA ILE A 14 -9.08 8.81 -11.13
C ILE A 14 -7.73 9.25 -10.54
N SER A 15 -6.78 8.33 -10.35
CA SER A 15 -5.40 8.66 -9.97
C SER A 15 -4.73 9.59 -11.00
N TYR A 16 -3.82 10.43 -10.52
CA TYR A 16 -3.08 11.48 -11.21
C TYR A 16 -3.93 12.58 -11.83
N ARG A 17 -5.15 12.79 -11.30
CA ARG A 17 -6.09 13.82 -11.80
C ARG A 17 -6.40 14.89 -10.76
N GLY A 18 -5.67 14.90 -9.63
CA GLY A 18 -5.97 15.79 -8.52
C GLY A 18 -7.31 15.41 -7.88
N ALA A 19 -7.58 14.10 -7.82
CA ALA A 19 -8.78 13.60 -7.17
C ALA A 19 -8.78 14.04 -5.70
N PHE A 20 -9.97 14.30 -5.16
CA PHE A 20 -10.12 14.67 -3.76
C PHE A 20 -9.45 13.60 -2.89
N GLU A 21 -8.55 14.01 -1.99
CA GLU A 21 -7.73 13.15 -1.11
C GLU A 21 -6.61 12.32 -1.78
N GLU A 22 -6.28 12.58 -3.05
CA GLU A 22 -5.16 11.93 -3.71
C GLU A 22 -3.81 12.36 -3.11
N VAL A 23 -3.04 11.38 -2.62
CA VAL A 23 -1.66 11.56 -2.14
C VAL A 23 -0.78 10.48 -2.75
N ASP A 24 0.40 10.85 -3.26
CA ASP A 24 1.44 9.88 -3.60
C ASP A 24 2.05 9.30 -2.31
N LEU A 25 1.38 8.28 -1.77
CA LEU A 25 1.76 7.60 -0.55
C LEU A 25 3.12 6.90 -0.69
N LEU A 26 3.46 6.41 -1.88
CA LEU A 26 4.73 5.71 -2.11
C LEU A 26 5.91 6.67 -1.97
N THR A 27 5.80 7.86 -2.55
CA THR A 27 6.83 8.91 -2.42
C THR A 27 6.85 9.46 -1.00
N PHE A 28 5.68 9.74 -0.40
CA PHE A 28 5.58 10.32 0.93
C PHE A 28 6.20 9.42 2.03
N TYR A 29 5.96 8.11 1.97
CA TYR A 29 6.42 7.16 2.99
C TYR A 29 7.79 6.55 2.70
N ARG A 30 8.37 6.76 1.50
CA ARG A 30 9.70 6.26 1.13
C ARG A 30 10.82 6.57 2.14
N PRO A 31 10.94 7.79 2.72
CA PRO A 31 12.03 8.08 3.65
C PRO A 31 11.84 7.46 5.05
N ILE A 32 10.63 7.00 5.39
CA ILE A 32 10.28 6.53 6.75
C ILE A 32 9.86 5.05 6.81
N THR A 33 9.86 4.35 5.68
CA THR A 33 9.55 2.92 5.60
C THR A 33 10.70 2.16 4.96
N LYS A 34 10.84 0.89 5.37
CA LYS A 34 11.78 -0.05 4.77
C LYS A 34 11.33 -0.49 3.39
N TRP A 35 10.01 -0.58 3.20
CA TRP A 35 9.39 -0.95 1.95
C TRP A 35 7.95 -0.44 1.91
N GLN A 36 7.52 -0.08 0.71
CA GLN A 36 6.20 0.44 0.41
C GLN A 36 5.72 -0.13 -0.92
N VAL A 37 4.45 -0.47 -0.98
CA VAL A 37 3.80 -0.98 -2.19
C VAL A 37 2.35 -0.53 -2.24
N GLU A 38 1.86 -0.30 -3.46
CA GLU A 38 0.45 -0.12 -3.75
C GLU A 38 -0.06 -1.31 -4.55
N VAL A 39 -1.19 -1.87 -4.14
CA VAL A 39 -1.75 -3.09 -4.72
C VAL A 39 -2.83 -2.72 -5.72
N HIS A 40 -2.52 -2.75 -7.01
CA HIS A 40 -3.48 -2.44 -8.08
C HIS A 40 -4.33 -3.65 -8.53
N ARG A 41 -4.14 -4.84 -7.94
CA ARG A 41 -4.85 -6.06 -8.32
C ARG A 41 -5.26 -6.87 -7.09
N PRO A 42 -6.57 -7.17 -6.90
CA PRO A 42 -7.07 -7.92 -5.74
C PRO A 42 -6.36 -9.26 -5.53
N GLU A 43 -6.06 -9.98 -6.60
CA GLU A 43 -5.46 -11.32 -6.54
C GLU A 43 -4.05 -11.31 -5.95
N ARG A 44 -3.38 -10.15 -5.95
CA ARG A 44 -2.02 -9.97 -5.42
C ARG A 44 -1.99 -9.61 -3.94
N ILE A 45 -3.13 -9.33 -3.31
CA ILE A 45 -3.20 -8.97 -1.89
C ILE A 45 -2.51 -10.02 -1.01
N PRO A 46 -2.79 -11.34 -1.12
CA PRO A 46 -2.15 -12.34 -0.26
C PRO A 46 -0.62 -12.39 -0.41
N GLU A 47 -0.14 -12.33 -1.66
CA GLU A 47 1.29 -12.32 -2.01
C GLU A 47 2.00 -11.11 -1.38
N LEU A 48 1.47 -9.90 -1.62
CA LEU A 48 2.11 -8.65 -1.23
C LEU A 48 2.05 -8.41 0.28
N VAL A 49 0.98 -8.83 0.94
CA VAL A 49 0.89 -8.81 2.42
C VAL A 49 1.90 -9.79 3.03
N GLY A 50 2.02 -11.01 2.49
CA GLY A 50 3.03 -11.97 2.94
C GLY A 50 4.45 -11.42 2.81
N ARG A 51 4.75 -10.80 1.67
CA ARG A 51 6.01 -10.09 1.45
C ARG A 51 6.21 -8.92 2.42
N ALA A 52 5.16 -8.15 2.73
CA ALA A 52 5.23 -7.04 3.66
C ALA A 52 5.65 -7.52 5.05
N VAL A 53 5.00 -8.57 5.55
CA VAL A 53 5.33 -9.19 6.85
C VAL A 53 6.76 -9.72 6.86
N HIS A 54 7.15 -10.48 5.83
CA HIS A 54 8.51 -10.98 5.72
C HIS A 54 9.55 -9.84 5.69
N THR A 55 9.28 -8.77 4.94
CA THR A 55 10.19 -7.61 4.82
C THR A 55 10.26 -6.84 6.14
N ALA A 56 9.16 -6.70 6.86
CA ALA A 56 9.11 -6.04 8.16
C ALA A 56 9.93 -6.77 9.22
N CYS A 57 9.98 -8.11 9.16
CA CYS A 57 10.65 -8.95 10.15
C CYS A 57 12.09 -9.34 9.81
N SER A 58 12.45 -9.39 8.53
CA SER A 58 13.76 -9.90 8.08
C SER A 58 14.90 -8.94 8.37
N GLY A 59 16.05 -9.46 8.82
CA GLY A 59 17.24 -8.64 9.12
C GLY A 59 16.97 -7.64 10.23
N ARG A 60 17.22 -6.34 9.99
CA ARG A 60 16.79 -5.28 10.90
C ARG A 60 15.28 -5.03 10.73
N PRO A 61 14.46 -5.18 11.79
CA PRO A 61 13.04 -4.90 11.71
C PRO A 61 12.76 -3.44 11.32
N GLY A 62 11.73 -3.21 10.53
CA GLY A 62 11.38 -1.88 10.03
C GLY A 62 9.91 -1.77 9.61
N ALA A 63 9.42 -0.53 9.53
CA ALA A 63 8.05 -0.25 9.09
C ALA A 63 7.88 -0.56 7.60
N VAL A 64 6.71 -1.05 7.21
CA VAL A 64 6.32 -1.28 5.82
C VAL A 64 4.95 -0.69 5.55
N LEU A 65 4.74 -0.21 4.32
CA LEU A 65 3.49 0.35 3.84
C LEU A 65 2.86 -0.55 2.79
N VAL A 66 1.58 -0.84 2.92
CA VAL A 66 0.78 -1.51 1.89
C VAL A 66 -0.47 -0.67 1.62
N SER A 67 -0.48 0.04 0.49
CA SER A 67 -1.61 0.85 0.03
C SER A 67 -2.58 -0.01 -0.78
N LEU A 68 -3.88 0.13 -0.50
CA LEU A 68 -4.96 -0.53 -1.23
C LEU A 68 -5.91 0.53 -1.83
N PRO A 69 -5.88 0.74 -3.15
CA PRO A 69 -6.87 1.56 -3.86
C PRO A 69 -8.30 1.10 -3.62
N LEU A 70 -9.24 2.04 -3.62
CA LEU A 70 -10.65 1.77 -3.31
C LEU A 70 -11.29 0.74 -4.24
N ASP A 71 -10.98 0.80 -5.53
CA ASP A 71 -11.44 -0.16 -6.55
C ASP A 71 -10.97 -1.59 -6.25
N VAL A 72 -9.74 -1.75 -5.74
CA VAL A 72 -9.19 -3.04 -5.31
C VAL A 72 -9.87 -3.55 -4.04
N GLN A 73 -10.17 -2.65 -3.09
CA GLN A 73 -10.94 -3.00 -1.89
C GLN A 73 -12.36 -3.43 -2.24
N MET A 74 -13.02 -2.73 -3.17
CA MET A 74 -14.38 -3.04 -3.62
C MET A 74 -14.46 -4.35 -4.39
N ALA A 75 -13.44 -4.71 -5.16
CA ALA A 75 -13.40 -5.96 -5.92
C ALA A 75 -13.18 -7.20 -5.04
N THR A 76 -12.73 -7.03 -3.80
CA THR A 76 -12.45 -8.12 -2.84
C THR A 76 -13.67 -8.48 -1.97
N ARG A 77 -14.85 -7.91 -2.26
CA ARG A 77 -16.07 -8.06 -1.44
C ARG A 77 -16.81 -9.38 -1.67
#